data_AF-A0A3C1PHW1-F1
#
_entry.id   AF-A0A3C1PHW1-F1
#
_cell.length_a   1.000
_cell.length_b   1.000
_cell.length_c   1.000
_cell.angle_alpha   90.00
_cell.angle_beta   90.00
_cell.angle_gamma   90.00
#
_symmetry.space_group_name_H-M   'P 1'
#
loop_
_entity.id
_entity.type
_entity.pdbx_description
1 polymer ?
#
loop_
_entity_poly.entity_id
_entity_poly.type
_entity_poly.pdbx_seq_one_letter_code
_entity_poly.pdbx_strand_id
1 'polypeptide(L)'
;MVTTPEMELIMQYLVKSNEYDTEADFLTATDILDKLSNKVKGTIKLNTNNIGKALAFFNFERTQKRVNNIPMKGYYVKVNETPSNLELTPTKNTNENLQLEAAFDGYEIEKPAHWEID
;
A
#
# COMPACT_ATOMS: atom_id res chain seq x y z
N MET A 1 25.94 -13.71 -8.83
CA MET A 1 25.26 -12.41 -8.67
C MET A 1 24.88 -12.28 -7.21
N VAL A 2 25.18 -11.15 -6.56
CA VAL A 2 24.86 -10.94 -5.14
C VAL A 2 23.52 -10.22 -5.04
N THR A 3 22.55 -10.80 -4.34
CA THR A 3 21.29 -10.15 -4.02
C THR A 3 21.53 -9.06 -2.97
N THR A 4 21.08 -7.84 -3.26
CA THR A 4 21.18 -6.73 -2.31
C THR A 4 19.80 -6.47 -1.70
N PRO A 5 19.72 -5.91 -0.48
CA PRO A 5 18.45 -5.60 0.15
C PRO A 5 17.58 -4.65 -0.70
N GLU A 6 18.20 -3.73 -1.45
CA GLU A 6 17.48 -2.86 -2.39
C GLU A 6 16.75 -3.66 -3.46
N MET A 7 17.38 -4.71 -3.97
CA MET A 7 16.83 -5.54 -5.03
C MET A 7 15.63 -6.35 -4.53
N GLU A 8 15.70 -6.87 -3.31
CA GLU A 8 14.58 -7.57 -2.67
C GLU A 8 13.41 -6.62 -2.39
N LEU A 9 13.70 -5.43 -1.86
CA LEU A 9 12.67 -4.43 -1.57
C LEU A 9 11.99 -3.91 -2.84
N ILE A 10 12.75 -3.68 -3.91
CA ILE A 10 12.18 -3.28 -5.20
C ILE A 10 11.25 -4.38 -5.73
N MET A 11 11.66 -5.64 -5.66
CA MET A 11 10.82 -6.76 -6.09
C MET A 11 9.52 -6.89 -5.27
N GLN A 12 9.54 -6.55 -3.98
CA GLN A 12 8.38 -6.69 -3.08
C GLN A 12 7.41 -5.52 -3.14
N TYR A 13 7.92 -4.29 -3.25
CA TYR A 13 7.14 -3.07 -3.04
C TYR A 13 6.96 -2.21 -4.29
N LEU A 14 7.73 -2.44 -5.36
CA LEU A 14 7.68 -1.62 -6.56
C LEU A 14 7.19 -2.43 -7.76
N VAL A 15 6.18 -1.88 -8.42
CA VAL A 15 5.68 -2.39 -9.69
C VAL A 15 6.06 -1.41 -10.79
N LYS A 16 6.65 -1.93 -11.86
CA LYS A 16 6.95 -1.16 -13.06
C LYS A 16 5.67 -0.58 -13.63
N SER A 17 5.71 0.70 -14.00
CA SER A 17 4.58 1.37 -14.63
C SER A 17 5.05 2.31 -15.73
N ASN A 18 4.11 2.98 -16.38
CA ASN A 18 4.36 3.96 -17.43
C ASN A 18 3.68 5.30 -17.11
N GLU A 19 3.92 6.29 -17.97
CA GLU A 19 3.35 7.64 -17.83
C GLU A 19 1.84 7.73 -18.08
N TYR A 20 1.25 6.72 -18.72
CA TYR A 20 -0.18 6.67 -19.08
C TYR A 20 -1.04 6.08 -17.96
N ASP A 21 -0.41 5.46 -16.97
CA ASP A 21 -1.09 4.81 -15.87
C ASP A 21 -1.41 5.83 -14.77
N THR A 22 -2.70 5.99 -14.47
CA THR A 22 -3.20 6.96 -13.49
C THR A 22 -2.78 6.66 -12.05
N GLU A 23 -2.41 5.41 -11.76
CA GLU A 23 -1.96 4.99 -10.43
C GLU A 23 -0.44 5.02 -10.29
N ALA A 24 0.30 5.44 -11.33
CA ALA A 24 1.75 5.54 -11.30
C ALA A 24 2.23 6.87 -10.73
N ASP A 25 3.15 6.79 -9.78
CA ASP A 25 3.89 7.94 -9.29
C ASP A 25 5.18 8.13 -10.11
N PHE A 26 5.50 9.37 -10.47
CA PHE A 26 6.82 9.71 -10.98
C PHE A 26 7.78 9.97 -9.82
N LEU A 27 8.72 9.05 -9.60
CA LEU A 27 9.67 9.12 -8.49
C LEU A 27 11.12 9.13 -8.99
N THR A 28 11.98 9.92 -8.35
CA THR A 28 13.42 9.84 -8.57
C THR A 28 14.03 8.66 -7.82
N ALA A 29 15.29 8.31 -8.14
CA ALA A 29 15.99 7.25 -7.39
C ALA A 29 16.12 7.57 -5.89
N THR A 30 16.22 8.86 -5.54
CA THR A 30 16.27 9.31 -4.14
C THR A 30 14.90 9.15 -3.48
N ASP A 31 13.82 9.56 -4.14
CA ASP A 31 12.47 9.40 -3.59
C ASP A 31 12.14 7.93 -3.37
N ILE A 32 12.56 7.06 -4.28
CA ILE A 32 12.40 5.61 -4.14
C ILE A 32 13.18 5.09 -2.92
N LEU A 33 14.42 5.54 -2.72
CA LEU A 33 15.19 5.18 -1.54
C LEU A 33 14.46 5.58 -0.26
N ASP A 34 13.95 6.80 -0.19
CA ASP A 34 13.25 7.30 1.00
C ASP A 34 11.97 6.50 1.25
N LYS A 35 11.17 6.21 0.21
CA LYS A 35 9.98 5.37 0.34
C LYS A 35 10.32 3.97 0.87
N LEU A 36 11.35 3.32 0.34
CA LEU A 36 11.77 1.98 0.78
C LEU A 36 12.38 2.02 2.19
N SER A 37 13.18 3.03 2.51
CA SER A 37 13.77 3.23 3.84
C SER A 37 12.68 3.40 4.90
N ASN A 38 11.64 4.16 4.58
CA ASN A 38 10.47 4.34 5.45
C ASN A 38 9.69 3.03 5.65
N LYS A 39 9.57 2.19 4.61
CA LYS A 39 8.92 0.86 4.72
C LYS A 39 9.66 -0.07 5.69
N VAL A 40 10.99 -0.04 5.69
CA VAL A 40 11.82 -0.83 6.62
C VAL A 40 12.13 -0.10 7.93
N LYS A 41 11.52 1.07 8.16
CA LYS A 41 11.75 1.93 9.35
C LYS A 41 13.23 2.23 9.61
N GLY A 42 14.03 2.35 8.55
CA GLY A 42 15.47 2.58 8.65
C GLY A 42 16.30 1.43 9.25
N THR A 43 15.70 0.24 9.45
CA THR A 43 16.41 -0.94 9.99
C THR A 43 17.56 -1.38 9.09
N ILE A 44 17.41 -1.17 7.78
CA ILE A 44 18.38 -1.55 6.76
C ILE A 44 18.91 -0.28 6.09
N LYS A 45 20.23 -0.15 6.02
CA LYS A 45 20.88 0.96 5.31
C LYS A 45 20.84 0.72 3.80
N LEU A 46 20.00 1.48 3.11
CA LEU A 46 19.88 1.43 1.65
C LEU A 46 20.87 2.41 0.98
N ASN A 47 21.27 2.10 -0.24
CA ASN A 47 22.15 2.94 -1.06
C ASN A 47 21.52 3.28 -2.41
N THR A 48 21.45 4.57 -2.75
CA THR A 48 20.87 5.06 -4.01
C THR A 48 21.55 4.46 -5.25
N ASN A 49 22.85 4.17 -5.19
CA ASN A 49 23.56 3.53 -6.30
C ASN A 49 23.08 2.08 -6.53
N ASN A 50 22.74 1.36 -5.45
CA ASN A 50 22.21 0.01 -5.55
C ASN A 50 20.74 0.03 -6.00
N ILE A 51 19.96 1.05 -5.58
CA ILE A 51 18.60 1.29 -6.11
C ILE A 51 18.65 1.46 -7.63
N GLY A 52 19.51 2.32 -8.15
CA GLY A 52 19.65 2.54 -9.59
C GLY A 52 20.04 1.27 -10.35
N LYS A 53 20.96 0.47 -9.80
CA LYS A 53 21.36 -0.83 -10.38
C LYS A 53 20.21 -1.84 -10.38
N ALA A 54 19.47 -1.93 -9.29
CA ALA A 54 18.33 -2.84 -9.16
C ALA A 54 17.17 -2.43 -10.10
N LEU A 55 16.85 -1.13 -10.20
CA LEU A 55 15.86 -0.63 -11.17
C LEU A 55 16.26 -0.96 -12.61
N ALA A 56 17.53 -0.78 -12.96
CA ALA A 56 18.03 -1.17 -14.28
C ALA A 56 17.94 -2.68 -14.50
N PHE A 57 18.25 -3.49 -13.48
CA PHE A 57 18.14 -4.95 -13.56
C PHE A 57 16.70 -5.43 -13.80
N PHE A 58 15.72 -4.80 -13.17
CA PHE A 58 14.31 -5.10 -13.38
C PHE A 58 13.68 -4.37 -14.60
N ASN A 59 14.50 -3.75 -15.45
CA ASN A 59 14.09 -3.04 -16.66
C ASN A 59 13.04 -1.94 -16.41
N PHE A 60 13.19 -1.18 -15.32
CA PHE A 60 12.41 0.04 -15.13
C PHE A 60 12.86 1.10 -16.14
N GLU A 61 11.89 1.71 -16.83
CA GLU A 61 12.16 2.73 -17.82
C GLU A 61 12.52 4.06 -17.14
N ARG A 62 13.68 4.61 -17.51
CA ARG A 62 14.14 5.91 -17.01
C ARG A 62 13.60 7.01 -17.91
N THR A 63 12.73 7.85 -17.37
CA THR A 63 12.10 8.96 -18.09
C THR A 63 12.59 10.31 -17.56
N GLN A 64 12.47 11.35 -18.37
CA GLN A 64 12.73 12.73 -17.97
C GLN A 64 11.42 13.52 -17.95
N LYS A 65 11.11 14.15 -16.82
CA LYS A 65 9.95 15.04 -16.64
C LYS A 65 10.42 16.42 -16.24
N ARG A 66 9.83 17.48 -16.79
CA ARG A 66 10.08 18.85 -16.33
C ARG A 66 9.16 19.15 -15.14
N VAL A 67 9.75 19.46 -14.00
CA VAL A 67 9.03 19.89 -12.80
C VAL A 67 9.54 21.29 -12.46
N ASN A 68 8.64 22.27 -12.36
CA ASN A 68 9.00 23.68 -12.14
C ASN A 68 10.06 24.21 -13.13
N ASN A 69 9.93 23.83 -14.41
CA ASN A 69 10.88 24.15 -15.49
C ASN A 69 12.29 23.53 -15.34
N ILE A 70 12.50 22.65 -14.36
CA ILE A 70 13.75 21.92 -14.16
C ILE A 70 13.59 20.49 -14.70
N PRO A 71 14.47 20.01 -15.60
CA PRO A 71 14.41 18.63 -16.07
C PRO A 71 14.87 17.68 -14.95
N MET A 72 13.97 16.82 -14.49
CA MET A 72 14.25 15.77 -13.52
C MET A 72 14.17 14.39 -14.17
N LYS A 73 15.12 13.52 -13.82
CA LYS A 73 15.16 12.13 -14.28
C LYS A 73 14.58 11.23 -13.19
N GLY A 74 13.62 10.40 -13.56
CA GLY A 74 12.93 9.51 -12.63
C GLY A 74 12.36 8.29 -13.34
N TYR A 75 11.47 7.61 -12.63
CA TYR A 75 10.85 6.36 -13.03
C TYR A 75 9.36 6.44 -12.70
N TYR A 76 8.52 5.87 -13.56
CA TYR A 76 7.11 5.68 -13.26
C TYR A 76 6.94 4.35 -12.55
N VAL A 77 6.50 4.40 -11.30
CA VAL A 77 6.38 3.22 -10.44
C VAL A 77 5.09 3.27 -9.66
N LYS A 78 4.49 2.10 -9.42
CA LYS A 78 3.46 1.94 -8.41
C LYS A 78 4.10 1.39 -7.15
N VAL A 79 3.76 1.97 -6.01
CA VAL A 79 4.27 1.52 -4.71
C VAL A 79 3.17 0.72 -4.04
N ASN A 80 3.42 -0.56 -3.81
CA ASN A 80 2.51 -1.41 -3.06
C ASN A 80 2.63 -1.09 -1.57
N GLU A 81 1.49 -0.97 -0.89
CA GLU A 81 1.51 -0.72 0.56
C GLU A 81 1.93 -1.95 1.36
N THR A 82 1.53 -3.13 0.87
CA THR A 82 1.78 -4.45 1.44
C THR A 82 2.77 -5.21 0.56
N PRO A 83 3.75 -5.93 1.14
CA PRO A 83 4.64 -6.77 0.35
C PRO A 83 3.83 -7.87 -0.33
N SER A 84 4.06 -8.07 -1.62
CA SER A 84 3.37 -9.06 -2.46
C SER A 84 3.42 -10.50 -1.93
N ASN A 85 4.36 -10.81 -1.04
CA ASN A 85 4.53 -12.15 -0.45
C ASN A 85 3.59 -12.43 0.75
N LEU A 86 2.71 -11.49 1.14
CA LEU A 86 1.72 -11.69 2.22
C LEU A 86 0.29 -11.96 1.71
N GLU A 87 0.10 -12.29 0.42
CA GLU A 87 -1.18 -12.80 -0.07
C GLU A 87 -1.44 -14.24 0.43
N LEU A 88 -1.81 -14.37 1.70
CA LEU A 88 -2.59 -15.51 2.17
C LEU A 88 -4.07 -15.20 1.91
N THR A 89 -4.65 -15.78 0.87
CA THR A 89 -6.12 -15.98 0.79
C THR A 89 -6.38 -17.47 0.51
N PRO A 90 -7.48 -18.10 0.98
CA PRO A 90 -8.79 -17.48 1.25
C PRO A 90 -9.45 -17.94 2.58
N THR A 91 -10.02 -17.02 3.36
CA THR A 91 -11.13 -17.37 4.28
C THR A 91 -12.09 -16.19 4.46
N LYS A 92 -13.02 -16.01 3.51
CA LYS A 92 -14.40 -15.71 3.93
C LYS A 92 -15.07 -17.04 4.22
N ASN A 93 -14.76 -17.61 5.38
CA ASN A 93 -15.63 -18.60 5.99
C ASN A 93 -15.98 -18.07 7.38
N THR A 94 -16.76 -17.00 7.36
CA THR A 94 -17.30 -16.40 8.58
C THR A 94 -18.54 -17.19 8.95
N ASN A 95 -18.32 -18.26 9.70
CA ASN A 95 -19.33 -18.78 10.62
C ASN A 95 -19.59 -17.72 11.70
N GLU A 96 -20.38 -16.69 11.37
CA GLU A 96 -20.96 -15.75 12.34
C GLU A 96 -22.35 -16.25 12.78
N ASN A 97 -22.38 -17.49 13.30
CA ASN A 97 -23.52 -17.99 14.05
C ASN A 97 -22.99 -18.63 15.33
N LEU A 98 -22.83 -17.80 16.36
CA LEU A 98 -22.97 -18.05 17.80
C LEU A 98 -22.03 -17.11 18.56
N GLN A 99 -22.58 -15.99 19.04
CA GLN A 99 -22.31 -15.37 20.35
C GLN A 99 -22.91 -13.97 20.42
N LEU A 100 -24.24 -13.89 20.30
CA LEU A 100 -25.03 -12.76 20.81
C LEU A 100 -26.25 -13.32 21.56
N GLU A 101 -26.01 -14.26 22.47
CA GLU A 101 -26.93 -14.59 23.56
C GLU A 101 -26.26 -14.16 24.87
N ALA A 102 -26.39 -12.88 25.22
CA ALA A 102 -26.24 -12.36 26.59
C ALA A 102 -26.34 -10.83 26.57
N ALA A 103 -27.57 -10.29 26.53
CA ALA A 103 -27.98 -8.99 27.08
C ALA A 103 -29.37 -8.59 26.57
N PHE A 104 -30.40 -9.39 26.86
CA PHE A 104 -31.78 -8.91 26.86
C PHE A 104 -32.25 -8.98 28.30
N ASP A 105 -31.92 -7.95 29.07
CA ASP A 105 -32.45 -7.74 30.41
C ASP A 105 -33.02 -6.32 30.48
N GLY A 106 -34.34 -6.23 30.68
CA GLY A 106 -35.02 -5.09 31.29
C GLY A 106 -35.12 -3.77 30.52
N TYR A 107 -35.86 -3.72 29.40
CA TYR A 107 -36.52 -2.46 29.02
C TYR A 107 -38.04 -2.62 29.01
N GLU A 108 -38.64 -1.99 30.03
CA GLU A 108 -40.05 -1.90 30.37
C GLU A 108 -40.77 -1.03 29.32
N ILE A 109 -41.79 -1.58 28.65
CA ILE A 109 -42.58 -0.86 27.66
C ILE A 109 -43.61 0.00 28.41
N GLU A 110 -43.29 1.28 28.65
CA GLU A 110 -44.27 2.25 29.13
C GLU A 110 -45.26 2.60 28.00
N LYS A 111 -46.55 2.31 28.24
CA LYS A 111 -47.67 2.80 27.40
C LYS A 111 -47.94 4.28 27.69
N PRO A 112 -48.19 5.07 26.65
CA PRO A 112 -49.41 5.89 26.67
C PRO A 112 -50.03 5.97 25.26
N ALA A 113 -51.27 6.40 25.02
CA ALA A 113 -52.48 6.49 25.78
C ALA A 113 -53.60 6.47 24.71
N HIS A 114 -54.70 5.82 25.06
CA HIS A 114 -55.97 5.81 24.36
C HIS A 114 -56.52 7.23 24.21
N TRP A 115 -56.94 7.63 23.01
CA TRP A 115 -57.91 8.72 22.84
C TRP A 115 -59.03 8.25 21.90
N GLU A 116 -60.10 7.75 22.51
CA GLU A 116 -61.48 7.88 22.00
C GLU A 116 -61.89 9.34 22.12
N ILE A 117 -62.46 9.94 21.07
CA ILE A 117 -63.57 10.93 21.06
C ILE A 117 -64.06 11.00 19.59
N ASP A 118 -65.31 10.93 19.15
CA ASP A 118 -66.67 10.66 19.67
C ASP A 118 -67.49 10.14 18.45
#